data_AF-A0A2V9FM86-F1
#
_entry.id   AF-A0A2V9FM86-F1
#
_cell.length_a   1.000
_cell.length_b   1.000
_cell.length_c   1.000
_cell.angle_alpha   90.00
_cell.angle_beta   90.00
_cell.angle_gamma   90.00
#
_symmetry.space_group_name_H-M   'P 1'
#
loop_
_entity.id
_entity.type
_entity.pdbx_description
1 polymer ?
#
loop_
_entity_poly.entity_id
_entity_poly.type
_entity_poly.pdbx_seq_one_letter_code
_entity_poly.pdbx_strand_id
1 'polypeptide(L)' 'MDVTGLPSGTVYPALRRLQQLELIKSNWEGERTAFAEQRPPRKYYRLTREGKGTLAKALERYALFEQLVTAEKSKRR' A
#
# COMPACT_ATOMS: atom_id res chain seq x y z
N MET A 1 4.18 -1.31 -12.18
CA MET A 1 3.22 -0.42 -11.48
C MET A 1 1.77 -0.82 -11.77
N ASP A 2 1.62 -2.05 -12.19
CA ASP A 2 0.47 -2.50 -12.98
C ASP A 2 -0.69 -2.90 -12.06
N VAL A 3 -0.39 -3.14 -10.78
CA VAL A 3 -1.36 -3.50 -9.75
C VAL A 3 -2.25 -2.31 -9.36
N THR A 4 -1.69 -1.10 -9.27
CA THR A 4 -2.47 0.09 -8.87
C THR A 4 -3.05 0.84 -10.06
N GLY A 5 -2.57 0.60 -11.29
CA GLY A 5 -2.96 1.35 -12.48
C GLY A 5 -2.56 2.84 -12.46
N LEU A 6 -1.80 3.27 -11.45
CA LEU A 6 -1.36 4.65 -11.27
C LEU A 6 0.13 4.79 -11.65
N PRO A 7 0.60 5.97 -12.08
CA PRO A 7 2.02 6.22 -12.37
C PRO A 7 2.84 6.47 -11.09
N SER A 8 4.17 6.32 -11.19
CA SER A 8 5.09 6.33 -10.03
C SER A 8 5.16 7.67 -9.35
N GLY A 9 5.04 8.73 -10.14
CA GLY A 9 4.86 10.11 -9.64
C GLY A 9 3.61 10.31 -8.79
N THR A 10 2.65 9.38 -8.78
CA THR A 10 1.47 9.44 -7.91
C THR A 10 1.62 8.56 -6.68
N VAL A 11 2.06 7.31 -6.88
CA VAL A 11 2.13 6.31 -5.80
C VAL A 11 3.16 6.68 -4.75
N TYR A 12 4.39 7.03 -5.13
CA TYR A 12 5.45 7.29 -4.14
C TYR A 12 5.21 8.56 -3.31
N PRO A 13 4.71 9.68 -3.88
CA PRO A 13 4.32 10.81 -3.07
C PRO A 13 3.17 10.51 -2.10
N ALA A 14 2.20 9.68 -2.50
CA ALA A 14 1.14 9.24 -1.59
C ALA A 14 1.70 8.41 -0.42
N LEU A 15 2.56 7.43 -0.71
CA LEU A 15 3.24 6.63 0.33
C LEU A 15 4.09 7.51 1.26
N ARG A 16 4.78 8.52 0.72
CA ARG A 16 5.56 9.46 1.52
C ARG A 16 4.66 10.23 2.49
N ARG A 17 3.52 10.76 2.03
CA ARG A 17 2.56 11.48 2.89
C ARG A 17 2.00 10.57 3.99
N LEU A 18 1.59 9.35 3.64
CA LEU A 18 1.09 8.38 4.63
C LEU A 18 2.15 8.01 5.68
N GLN A 19 3.42 7.95 5.29
CA GLN A 19 4.52 7.70 6.22
C GLN A 19 4.80 8.92 7.12
N GLN A 20 4.70 10.15 6.59
CA GLN A 20 4.81 11.38 7.37
C GLN A 20 3.68 11.53 8.39
N LEU A 21 2.49 11.00 8.08
CA LEU A 21 1.35 10.94 9.00
C LEU A 21 1.40 9.73 9.95
N GLU A 22 2.50 8.97 9.93
CA GLU A 22 2.70 7.77 10.77
C GLU A 22 1.64 6.66 10.59
N LEU A 23 0.90 6.69 9.47
CA LEU A 23 -0.13 5.70 9.15
C LEU A 23 0.47 4.41 8.56
N ILE A 24 1.69 4.49 8.02
CA ILE A 24 2.43 3.33 7.52
C ILE A 24 3.88 3.38 7.99
N LYS A 25 4.48 2.20 8.15
CA LYS A 25 5.91 2.01 8.37
C LYS A 25 6.52 1.33 7.16
N SER A 26 7.73 1.74 6.81
CA SER A 26 8.50 1.14 5.74
C SER A 26 9.60 0.23 6.27
N ASN A 27 9.86 -0.89 5.59
CA ASN A 27 11.02 -1.73 5.81
C ASN A 27 11.66 -2.07 4.46
N TRP A 28 12.99 -2.03 4.39
CA TRP A 28 13.68 -2.55 3.23
C TRP A 28 13.70 -4.08 3.26
N GLU A 29 13.61 -4.69 2.09
CA GLU A 29 13.84 -6.11 1.90
C GLU A 29 15.25 -6.49 2.33
N GLY A 30 15.41 -7.72 2.81
CA GLY A 30 16.72 -8.24 3.19
C GLY A 30 17.66 -8.25 1.99
N GLU A 31 18.88 -7.74 2.19
CA GLU A 31 19.90 -7.62 1.14
C GLU A 31 20.24 -8.97 0.49
N ARG A 32 20.25 -10.06 1.27
CA ARG A 32 20.45 -11.43 0.76
C ARG A 32 19.40 -11.83 -0.28
N THR A 33 18.14 -11.49 -0.04
CA THR A 33 17.03 -11.78 -0.97
C THR A 33 17.17 -10.93 -2.24
N ALA A 34 17.47 -9.64 -2.09
CA ALA A 34 17.65 -8.74 -3.22
C ALA A 34 18.84 -9.14 -4.11
N PHE A 35 19.96 -9.52 -3.48
CA PHE A 35 21.17 -10.00 -4.16
C PHE A 35 20.93 -11.30 -4.92
N ALA A 36 20.26 -12.28 -4.29
CA ALA A 36 19.90 -13.54 -4.95
C ALA A 36 19.02 -13.33 -6.19
N GLU A 37 18.17 -12.29 -6.18
CA GLU A 37 17.31 -11.91 -7.30
C GLU A 37 17.96 -10.89 -8.26
N GLN A 38 19.24 -10.55 -8.08
CA GLN A 38 20.01 -9.62 -8.94
C GLN A 38 19.30 -8.28 -9.19
N ARG A 39 18.66 -7.73 -8.16
CA ARG A 39 17.93 -6.46 -8.25
C ARG A 39 18.11 -5.62 -7.00
N PRO A 40 17.84 -4.31 -7.05
CA PRO A 40 17.78 -3.48 -5.85
C PRO A 40 16.75 -4.03 -4.84
N PRO A 41 16.99 -3.83 -3.53
CA PRO A 41 16.06 -4.24 -2.49
C PRO A 41 14.73 -3.49 -2.62
N ARG A 42 13.61 -4.20 -2.45
CA ARG A 42 12.29 -3.58 -2.43
C ARG A 42 12.03 -2.89 -1.10
N LYS A 43 11.31 -1.78 -1.12
CA LYS A 43 10.80 -1.14 0.09
C LYS A 43 9.37 -1.59 0.33
N TYR A 44 9.16 -2.37 1.38
CA TYR A 44 7.85 -2.84 1.82
C TYR A 44 7.23 -1.86 2.81
N TYR A 45 5.90 -1.79 2.79
CA TYR A 45 5.13 -0.90 3.67
C TYR A 45 4.09 -1.71 4.43
N ARG A 46 3.88 -1.37 5.69
CA ARG A 46 2.88 -1.98 6.56
C ARG A 46 2.08 -0.89 7.28
N LEU A 47 0.77 -1.09 7.40
CA LEU A 47 -0.09 -0.22 8.21
C LEU A 47 0.32 -0.25 9.68
N THR A 48 0.36 0.92 10.32
CA THR A 48 0.46 1.05 11.77
C THR A 48 -0.89 0.79 12.44
N ARG A 49 -0.94 0.84 13.78
CA ARG A 49 -2.20 0.73 14.52
C ARG A 49 -3.12 1.90 14.18
N GLU A 50 -2.54 3.10 14.14
CA GLU A 50 -3.17 4.36 13.76
C GLU A 50 -3.63 4.31 12.30
N GLY A 51 -2.78 3.79 11.41
CA GLY A 51 -3.11 3.56 10.01
C GLY A 51 -4.33 2.68 9.79
N LYS A 52 -4.45 1.59 10.55
CA LYS A 52 -5.64 0.71 10.51
C LYS A 52 -6.91 1.45 10.93
N GLY A 53 -6.83 2.28 11.99
CA GLY A 53 -7.96 3.09 12.44
C GLY A 53 -8.39 4.13 11.41
N THR A 54 -7.44 4.82 10.79
CA THR A 54 -7.72 5.79 9.71
C THR A 54 -8.31 5.11 8.48
N LEU A 55 -7.82 3.92 8.12
CA LEU A 55 -8.39 3.13 7.02
C LEU A 55 -9.85 2.76 7.29
N ALA A 56 -10.18 2.29 8.50
CA ALA A 56 -11.57 1.95 8.86
C ALA A 56 -12.51 3.16 8.69
N LYS A 57 -12.12 4.33 9.22
CA LYS A 57 -12.90 5.57 9.06
C LYS A 57 -13.04 6.00 7.59
N ALA A 58 -11.99 5.81 6.79
CA ALA A 58 -12.06 6.12 5.37
C ALA A 58 -13.03 5.19 4.63
N LEU A 59 -13.07 3.91 4.97
CA LEU A 59 -14.01 2.95 4.39
C LEU A 59 -15.46 3.27 4.80
N GLU A 60 -15.70 3.63 6.06
CA GLU A 60 -17.03 4.09 6.51
C GLU A 60 -17.49 5.33 5.74
N ARG A 61 -16.60 6.32 5.57
CA ARG A 61 -16.89 7.56 4.84
C ARG A 61 -17.19 7.30 3.36
N TYR A 62 -16.51 6.32 2.78
CA TYR A 62 -16.67 5.94 1.38
C TYR A 62 -17.26 4.53 1.29
N ALA A 63 -18.41 4.27 1.92
CA ALA A 63 -19.01 2.94 1.98
C ALA A 63 -19.22 2.28 0.59
N LEU A 64 -19.49 3.08 -0.44
CA LEU A 64 -19.56 2.62 -1.84
C LEU A 64 -18.23 2.04 -2.35
N PHE A 65 -17.10 2.51 -1.82
CA PHE A 65 -15.77 2.02 -2.16
C PHE A 65 -15.53 0.58 -1.67
N GLU A 66 -16.05 0.22 -0.49
CA GLU A 66 -15.93 -1.14 0.03
C GLU A 66 -16.66 -2.16 -0.85
N GLN A 67 -17.85 -1.79 -1.34
CA GLN A 67 -18.61 -2.61 -2.29
C GLN A 67 -17.87 -2.77 -3.62
N LEU A 68 -17.28 -1.69 -4.14
CA LEU A 68 -16.49 -1.73 -5.39
C LEU A 68 -15.22 -2.59 -5.25
N VAL A 69 -14.48 -2.44 -4.15
CA VAL A 69 -13.25 -3.22 -3.89
C VAL A 69 -13.57 -4.71 -3.69
N THR A 70 -14.69 -5.03 -3.03
CA THR A 70 -15.11 -6.41 -2.81
C THR A 70 -15.57 -7.08 -4.11
N ALA A 71 -16.30 -6.35 -4.97
CA ALA A 71 -16.69 -6.83 -6.30
C ALA A 71 -15.46 -7.10 -7.20
N GLU A 72 -14.47 -6.21 -7.20
CA GLU A 72 -13.19 -6.40 -7.90
C GLU A 72 -12.43 -7.64 -7.42
N LYS A 73 -12.35 -7.87 -6.10
CA LYS A 73 -11.68 -9.06 -5.53
C LYS A 73 -12.39 -10.36 -5.87
N SER A 74 -13.72 -10.36 -5.91
CA SER A 74 -14.54 -11.53 -6.28
C SER A 74 -14.35 -11.90 -7.75
N LYS A 75 -14.23 -10.91 -8.64
CA LYS A 75 -14.02 -11.12 -10.08
C LYS A 75 -12.63 -11.63 -10.46
N ARG A 76 -11.66 -11.55 -9.54
CA ARG A 76 -10.27 -11.99 -9.72
C ARG A 76 -9.96 -13.35 -9.05
N ARG A 77 -10.97 -14.01 -8.45
CA ARG A 77 -10.90 -15.39 -7.95
C ARG A 77 -11.48 -16.34 -8.98
#